data_AF-A0A222P2V1-F1
#
_entry.id   AF-A0A222P2V1-F1
#
_cell.length_a   1.000
_cell.length_b   1.000
_cell.length_c   1.000
_cell.angle_alpha   90.00
_cell.angle_beta   90.00
_cell.angle_gamma   90.00
#
_symmetry.space_group_name_H-M   'P 1'
#
loop_
_entity.id
_entity.type
_entity.pdbx_description
1 polymer ?
#
loop_
_entity_poly.entity_id
_entity_poly.type
_entity_poly.pdbx_seq_one_letter_code
_entity_poly.pdbx_strand_id
1 'polypeptide(L)'
;MHLVVYFCGTGNPGNNFPKLYDYPSESVRTIFVKGCDEPEVCNSASFPDLKRFAKRFTQKLFGRNNTIEVNEDVLKSIGVRLDRSKPGDGKEEIESITLCGYSRGAVTCFEVAKQLNQLAPNIPVNIVADQPVPGNFYQGAGTNAGSIADCSNLSNLRNVTVILGSYTGALVTHVDLHTCLTMPDDLQPYKNSYLMASDKNKVYYINSTGESEVVETNARMGSHLASLGITQSKEEKYTISSRSFFELIAHEYRPEAQREVTSPIHRGFFSQILPKLPRTAERQIILIPRESHHQNRINAPSGEEHMHMQVAKYLHEKGVISKETFERKREEAKSTYSHYENLPANLFPPVNQLQSFFGLEKEEAYRYLDKLHPAINLRKGMTWQPKKETLIAWWNRQEKHASRFSTQLTKDLVKTIRVTTKDDIESLKKLFIQADKWLIMKENTLTSRYYQVESLRNNIYHDLVQNSHVPKRELAELNRQNLSETGYFLKHWQQGSKAASWFRTKETIKLDEVFKQHDTIKPPTREGDLALRNALGEWLEAKKTSQSKRYDLVVEMLEHLQDVIDKNYDMESSVKLQN
;
A
#
# COMPACT_ATOMS: atom_id res chain seq x y z
N MET A 1 1.12 -30.44 -18.58
CA MET A 1 2.16 -29.39 -18.46
C MET A 1 1.78 -28.38 -17.38
N HIS A 2 2.76 -27.87 -16.62
CA HIS A 2 2.57 -26.74 -15.70
C HIS A 2 3.07 -25.42 -16.34
N LEU A 3 2.23 -24.38 -16.33
CA LEU A 3 2.58 -23.06 -16.86
C LEU A 3 2.89 -22.08 -15.74
N VAL A 4 4.07 -21.46 -15.76
CA VAL A 4 4.42 -20.34 -14.88
C VAL A 4 4.42 -19.03 -15.68
N VAL A 5 3.67 -18.03 -15.22
CA VAL A 5 3.59 -16.72 -15.86
C VAL A 5 4.08 -15.64 -14.90
N TYR A 6 5.11 -14.91 -15.32
CA TYR A 6 5.72 -13.81 -14.59
C TYR A 6 5.26 -12.47 -15.13
N PHE A 7 4.67 -11.64 -14.28
CA PHE A 7 4.28 -10.27 -14.60
C PHE A 7 5.21 -9.27 -13.91
N CYS A 8 5.91 -8.46 -14.71
CA CYS A 8 6.81 -7.45 -14.19
C CYS A 8 6.04 -6.21 -13.66
N GLY A 9 6.64 -5.55 -12.66
CA GLY A 9 6.15 -4.29 -12.11
C GLY A 9 6.35 -3.09 -13.05
N THR A 10 5.97 -1.89 -12.59
CA THR A 10 6.11 -0.63 -13.34
C THR A 10 7.57 -0.32 -13.67
N GLY A 11 7.88 -0.01 -14.92
CA GLY A 11 9.24 0.39 -15.32
C GLY A 11 10.25 -0.76 -15.29
N ASN A 12 9.79 -2.00 -15.05
CA ASN A 12 10.64 -3.17 -15.09
C ASN A 12 10.47 -3.86 -16.45
N PRO A 13 11.45 -3.75 -17.37
CA PRO A 13 11.37 -4.39 -18.68
C PRO A 13 11.57 -5.92 -18.61
N GLY A 14 11.66 -6.50 -17.42
CA GLY A 14 11.91 -7.93 -17.18
C GLY A 14 13.39 -8.31 -17.17
N ASN A 15 14.29 -7.33 -17.01
CA ASN A 15 15.75 -7.56 -17.06
C ASN A 15 16.35 -8.02 -15.74
N ASN A 16 15.68 -7.79 -14.61
CA ASN A 16 16.24 -8.06 -13.28
C ASN A 16 16.00 -9.51 -12.84
N PHE A 17 15.01 -10.14 -13.46
CA PHE A 17 14.56 -11.50 -13.19
C PHE A 17 15.53 -12.65 -13.61
N PRO A 18 16.29 -12.61 -14.72
CA PRO A 18 16.79 -13.82 -15.38
C PRO A 18 17.84 -14.66 -14.65
N LYS A 19 18.41 -14.23 -13.51
CA LYS A 19 19.38 -15.04 -12.76
C LYS A 19 18.74 -16.07 -11.82
N LEU A 20 17.42 -16.03 -11.61
CA LEU A 20 16.76 -16.77 -10.52
C LEU A 20 15.69 -17.80 -10.98
N TYR A 21 15.41 -17.94 -12.28
CA TYR A 21 14.28 -18.72 -12.83
C TYR A 21 14.64 -20.11 -13.40
N ASP A 22 15.66 -20.77 -12.86
CA ASP A 22 15.99 -22.12 -13.29
C ASP A 22 15.17 -23.15 -12.49
N TYR A 23 14.00 -23.51 -13.02
CA TYR A 23 13.27 -24.73 -12.69
C TYR A 23 13.50 -25.74 -13.82
N PRO A 24 14.64 -26.45 -13.85
CA PRO A 24 14.97 -27.33 -14.96
C PRO A 24 13.99 -28.50 -14.96
N SER A 25 12.96 -28.43 -15.81
CA SER A 25 11.95 -29.46 -15.99
C SER A 25 11.27 -29.32 -17.34
N GLU A 26 11.24 -30.40 -18.11
CA GLU A 26 10.51 -30.45 -19.39
C GLU A 26 8.99 -30.36 -19.19
N SER A 27 8.48 -30.53 -17.97
CA SER A 27 7.05 -30.41 -17.68
C SER A 27 6.63 -28.98 -17.31
N VAL A 28 7.58 -28.04 -17.23
CA VAL A 28 7.34 -26.64 -16.86
C VAL A 28 7.57 -25.74 -18.08
N ARG A 29 6.60 -24.87 -18.39
CA ARG A 29 6.75 -23.76 -19.35
C ARG A 29 6.70 -22.44 -18.63
N THR A 30 7.47 -21.48 -19.11
CA THR A 30 7.61 -20.18 -18.46
C THR A 30 7.36 -19.06 -19.44
N ILE A 31 6.50 -18.11 -19.06
CA ILE A 31 6.20 -16.89 -19.82
C ILE A 31 6.59 -15.69 -18.98
N PHE A 32 7.37 -14.79 -19.55
CA PHE A 32 7.70 -13.50 -18.95
C PHE A 32 6.97 -12.39 -19.67
N VAL A 33 6.21 -11.61 -18.92
CA VAL A 33 5.47 -10.45 -19.39
C VAL A 33 6.16 -9.20 -18.88
N LYS A 34 6.43 -8.27 -19.80
CA LYS A 34 7.07 -6.99 -19.51
C LYS A 34 6.29 -6.15 -18.49
N GLY A 35 6.95 -5.10 -18.03
CA GLY A 35 6.41 -4.10 -17.14
C GLY A 35 5.18 -3.40 -17.72
N CYS A 36 4.39 -2.89 -16.80
CA CYS A 36 3.10 -2.24 -17.05
C CYS A 36 3.24 -0.79 -17.53
N ASP A 37 4.45 -0.30 -17.75
CA ASP A 37 4.75 0.91 -18.52
C ASP A 37 4.65 0.66 -20.03
N GLU A 38 4.75 -0.59 -20.48
CA GLU A 38 4.63 -0.94 -21.89
C GLU A 38 3.18 -0.78 -22.40
N PRO A 39 2.99 -0.15 -23.57
CA PRO A 39 1.66 0.06 -24.16
C PRO A 39 0.86 -1.24 -24.32
N GLU A 40 1.52 -2.34 -24.72
CA GLU A 40 0.91 -3.64 -24.94
C GLU A 40 0.53 -4.37 -23.66
N VAL A 41 1.03 -3.91 -22.50
CA VAL A 41 0.63 -4.45 -21.21
C VAL A 41 -0.50 -3.58 -20.68
N CYS A 42 -0.27 -2.32 -20.32
CA CYS A 42 -1.30 -1.55 -19.60
C CYS A 42 -1.82 -0.31 -20.31
N ASN A 43 -1.40 -0.04 -21.55
CA ASN A 43 -1.66 1.19 -22.32
C ASN A 43 -1.12 2.50 -21.69
N SER A 44 -0.80 2.54 -20.38
CA SER A 44 -0.24 3.71 -19.69
C SER A 44 0.40 3.34 -18.36
N ALA A 45 1.53 3.98 -18.04
CA ALA A 45 2.17 3.88 -16.72
C ALA A 45 1.35 4.55 -15.59
N SER A 46 0.52 5.55 -15.89
CA SER A 46 -0.19 6.33 -14.85
C SER A 46 -1.60 5.83 -14.54
N PHE A 47 -2.30 5.32 -15.57
CA PHE A 47 -3.67 4.82 -15.46
C PHE A 47 -3.80 3.49 -16.21
N PRO A 48 -3.22 2.41 -15.67
CA PRO A 48 -3.17 1.13 -16.36
C PRO A 48 -4.57 0.53 -16.50
N ASP A 49 -4.91 -0.07 -17.64
CA ASP A 49 -6.14 -0.86 -17.79
C ASP A 49 -5.84 -2.36 -17.66
N LEU A 50 -5.62 -2.80 -16.41
CA LEU A 50 -5.25 -4.18 -16.10
C LEU A 50 -6.34 -5.19 -16.47
N LYS A 51 -7.60 -4.77 -16.49
CA LYS A 51 -8.73 -5.62 -16.91
C LYS A 51 -8.69 -5.90 -18.40
N ARG A 52 -8.54 -4.84 -19.20
CA ARG A 52 -8.41 -4.97 -20.65
C ARG A 52 -7.15 -5.74 -21.01
N PHE A 53 -6.05 -5.50 -20.29
CA PHE A 53 -4.85 -6.31 -20.42
C PHE A 53 -5.13 -7.78 -20.16
N ALA A 54 -5.63 -8.13 -18.98
CA ALA A 54 -5.87 -9.51 -18.57
C ALA A 54 -6.76 -10.23 -19.59
N LYS A 55 -7.83 -9.58 -20.06
CA LYS A 55 -8.71 -10.11 -21.10
C LYS A 55 -7.97 -10.35 -22.42
N ARG A 56 -7.23 -9.35 -22.92
CA ARG A 56 -6.45 -9.48 -24.17
C ARG A 56 -5.38 -10.56 -24.05
N PHE A 57 -4.68 -10.58 -22.92
CA PHE A 57 -3.60 -11.53 -22.62
C PHE A 57 -4.13 -12.95 -22.60
N THR A 58 -5.18 -13.25 -21.83
CA THR A 58 -5.70 -14.61 -21.74
C THR A 58 -6.34 -15.07 -23.05
N GLN A 59 -7.06 -14.20 -23.76
CA GLN A 59 -7.68 -14.56 -25.04
C GLN A 59 -6.67 -14.87 -26.15
N LYS A 60 -5.48 -14.27 -26.09
CA LYS A 60 -4.43 -14.48 -27.09
C LYS A 60 -3.41 -15.55 -26.68
N LEU A 61 -3.14 -15.70 -25.39
CA LEU A 61 -2.17 -16.68 -24.90
C LEU A 61 -2.75 -18.09 -24.84
N PHE A 62 -4.03 -18.25 -24.50
CA PHE A 62 -4.64 -19.55 -24.32
C PHE A 62 -5.37 -19.96 -25.59
N GLY A 63 -4.84 -20.98 -26.26
CA GLY A 63 -5.38 -21.55 -27.49
C GLY A 63 -6.63 -22.39 -27.23
N ARG A 64 -7.17 -22.95 -28.33
CA ARG A 64 -8.23 -23.97 -28.24
C ARG A 64 -7.65 -25.22 -27.55
N ASN A 65 -8.44 -25.87 -26.70
CA ASN A 65 -8.06 -27.05 -25.92
C ASN A 65 -7.00 -26.80 -24.83
N ASN A 66 -7.03 -25.65 -24.15
CA ASN A 66 -6.14 -25.35 -23.02
C ASN A 66 -4.64 -25.45 -23.38
N THR A 67 -4.28 -25.16 -24.63
CA THR A 67 -2.88 -25.09 -25.09
C THR A 67 -2.35 -23.66 -25.01
N ILE A 68 -1.05 -23.49 -25.15
CA ILE A 68 -0.40 -22.18 -25.16
C ILE A 68 -0.10 -21.71 -26.59
N GLU A 69 -0.34 -20.44 -26.86
CA GLU A 69 0.05 -19.78 -28.10
C GLU A 69 1.59 -19.70 -28.19
N VAL A 70 2.13 -19.98 -29.37
CA VAL A 70 3.57 -19.98 -29.66
C VAL A 70 3.94 -19.05 -30.80
N ASN A 71 2.97 -18.46 -31.49
CA ASN A 71 3.23 -17.45 -32.50
C ASN A 71 3.91 -16.22 -31.87
N GLU A 72 5.14 -15.96 -32.31
CA GLU A 72 5.98 -14.88 -31.77
C GLU A 72 5.32 -13.50 -31.84
N ASP A 73 4.62 -13.19 -32.93
CA ASP A 73 4.01 -11.88 -33.13
C ASP A 73 2.80 -11.70 -32.20
N VAL A 74 2.01 -12.76 -32.00
CA VAL A 74 0.92 -12.77 -31.03
C VAL A 74 1.47 -12.56 -29.63
N LEU A 75 2.50 -13.31 -29.23
CA LEU A 75 3.16 -13.21 -27.93
C LEU A 75 3.75 -11.81 -27.69
N LYS A 76 4.49 -11.24 -28.66
CA LYS A 76 4.98 -9.85 -28.59
C LYS A 76 3.83 -8.86 -28.40
N SER A 77 2.72 -9.03 -29.10
CA SER A 77 1.55 -8.13 -29.04
C SER A 77 0.82 -8.09 -27.70
N ILE A 78 1.13 -9.03 -26.79
CA ILE A 78 0.61 -9.08 -25.42
C ILE A 78 1.70 -8.86 -24.37
N GLY A 79 2.85 -8.32 -24.79
CA GLY A 79 3.94 -7.93 -23.91
C GLY A 79 4.82 -9.10 -23.44
N VAL A 80 4.76 -10.27 -24.09
CA VAL A 80 5.64 -11.40 -23.74
C VAL A 80 7.06 -11.14 -24.25
N ARG A 81 8.03 -11.47 -23.41
CA ARG A 81 9.46 -11.46 -23.73
C ARG A 81 9.93 -12.78 -24.26
N LEU A 82 10.05 -12.88 -25.59
CA LEU A 82 10.48 -14.12 -26.24
C LEU A 82 11.90 -14.53 -25.87
N ASP A 83 12.80 -13.58 -25.65
CA ASP A 83 14.19 -13.85 -25.29
C ASP A 83 14.35 -14.44 -23.87
N ARG A 84 13.28 -14.41 -23.07
CA ARG A 84 13.24 -14.94 -21.69
C ARG A 84 12.21 -16.03 -21.49
N SER A 85 11.22 -16.12 -22.37
CA SER A 85 10.12 -17.07 -22.26
C SER A 85 10.46 -18.38 -22.95
N LYS A 86 9.96 -19.47 -22.38
CA LYS A 86 10.00 -20.82 -22.95
C LYS A 86 8.55 -21.33 -23.03
N PRO A 87 7.77 -20.86 -24.03
CA PRO A 87 6.36 -21.27 -24.19
C PRO A 87 6.21 -22.75 -24.57
N GLY A 88 7.23 -23.38 -25.16
CA GLY A 88 7.16 -24.75 -25.67
C GLY A 88 6.77 -24.77 -27.14
N ASP A 89 6.21 -25.90 -27.61
CA ASP A 89 5.81 -26.08 -29.01
C ASP A 89 4.30 -25.90 -29.25
N GLY A 90 3.54 -25.54 -28.21
CA GLY A 90 2.11 -25.24 -28.28
C GLY A 90 1.20 -26.45 -28.38
N LYS A 91 1.72 -27.68 -28.24
CA LYS A 91 0.91 -28.90 -28.34
C LYS A 91 0.48 -29.47 -26.99
N GLU A 92 1.18 -29.11 -25.92
CA GLU A 92 0.92 -29.63 -24.58
C GLU A 92 -0.28 -28.95 -23.93
N GLU A 93 -1.15 -29.75 -23.33
CA GLU A 93 -2.27 -29.24 -22.54
C GLU A 93 -1.79 -28.68 -21.19
N ILE A 94 -2.32 -27.51 -20.85
CA ILE A 94 -2.08 -26.84 -19.57
C ILE A 94 -2.93 -27.52 -18.49
N GLU A 95 -2.27 -28.20 -17.56
CA GLU A 95 -2.92 -28.90 -16.46
C GLU A 95 -3.02 -28.05 -15.19
N SER A 96 -2.15 -27.04 -15.06
CA SER A 96 -2.16 -26.09 -13.95
C SER A 96 -1.31 -24.86 -14.26
N ILE A 97 -1.61 -23.75 -13.58
CA ILE A 97 -0.98 -22.45 -13.81
C ILE A 97 -0.49 -21.87 -12.48
N THR A 98 0.72 -21.32 -12.45
CA THR A 98 1.19 -20.44 -11.39
C THR A 98 1.39 -19.03 -11.96
N LEU A 99 0.60 -18.07 -11.47
CA LEU A 99 0.76 -16.66 -11.77
C LEU A 99 1.63 -16.02 -10.69
N CYS A 100 2.59 -15.23 -11.11
CA CYS A 100 3.49 -14.57 -10.18
C CYS A 100 3.92 -13.22 -10.70
N GLY A 101 4.16 -12.29 -9.79
CA GLY A 101 4.53 -10.94 -10.19
C GLY A 101 4.88 -10.05 -9.02
N TYR A 102 5.46 -8.91 -9.35
CA TYR A 102 5.90 -7.89 -8.41
C TYR A 102 5.14 -6.57 -8.64
N SER A 103 4.82 -5.83 -7.58
CA SER A 103 4.19 -4.50 -7.69
C SER A 103 2.87 -4.58 -8.45
N ARG A 104 2.67 -3.75 -9.47
CA ARG A 104 1.51 -3.86 -10.39
C ARG A 104 1.43 -5.19 -11.13
N GLY A 105 2.55 -5.88 -11.38
CA GLY A 105 2.53 -7.22 -11.97
C GLY A 105 1.90 -8.26 -11.04
N ALA A 106 2.12 -8.15 -9.73
CA ALA A 106 1.44 -8.98 -8.74
C ALA A 106 -0.08 -8.74 -8.77
N VAL A 107 -0.49 -7.48 -8.96
CA VAL A 107 -1.90 -7.09 -9.09
C VAL A 107 -2.51 -7.63 -10.39
N THR A 108 -1.75 -7.64 -11.48
CA THR A 108 -2.15 -8.26 -12.76
C THR A 108 -2.46 -9.75 -12.60
N CYS A 109 -1.77 -10.47 -11.70
CA CYS A 109 -2.06 -11.88 -11.43
C CYS A 109 -3.52 -12.09 -11.01
N PHE A 110 -4.08 -11.20 -10.19
CA PHE A 110 -5.48 -11.31 -9.74
C PHE A 110 -6.48 -11.10 -10.89
N GLU A 111 -6.24 -10.14 -11.78
CA GLU A 111 -7.10 -9.91 -12.95
C GLU A 111 -7.00 -11.04 -13.97
N VAL A 112 -5.80 -11.58 -14.20
CA VAL A 112 -5.59 -12.74 -15.06
C VAL A 112 -6.27 -13.98 -14.47
N ALA A 113 -6.19 -14.20 -13.16
CA ALA A 113 -6.90 -15.30 -12.50
C ALA A 113 -8.43 -15.22 -12.69
N LYS A 114 -9.02 -14.01 -12.61
CA LYS A 114 -10.45 -13.82 -12.90
C LYS A 114 -10.81 -14.20 -14.33
N GLN A 115 -9.99 -13.81 -15.30
CA GLN A 115 -10.21 -14.18 -16.70
C GLN A 115 -10.01 -15.68 -16.93
N LEU A 116 -9.03 -16.31 -16.29
CA LEU A 116 -8.81 -17.75 -16.37
C LEU A 116 -9.97 -18.54 -15.76
N ASN A 117 -10.55 -18.09 -14.66
CA ASN A 117 -11.73 -18.73 -14.10
C ASN A 117 -12.94 -18.70 -15.05
N GLN A 118 -13.02 -17.70 -15.94
CA GLN A 118 -14.07 -17.63 -16.97
C GLN A 118 -13.76 -18.53 -18.17
N LEU A 119 -12.51 -18.57 -18.62
CA LEU A 119 -12.09 -19.30 -19.83
C LEU A 119 -11.84 -20.79 -19.58
N ALA A 120 -11.23 -21.12 -18.45
CA ALA A 120 -10.80 -22.45 -18.07
C ALA A 120 -11.01 -22.70 -16.56
N PRO A 121 -12.27 -22.75 -16.09
CA PRO A 121 -12.60 -22.91 -14.66
C PRO A 121 -12.08 -24.22 -14.04
N ASN A 122 -11.69 -25.20 -14.87
CA ASN A 122 -11.19 -26.50 -14.41
C ASN A 122 -9.67 -26.52 -14.21
N ILE A 123 -8.93 -25.57 -14.79
CA ILE A 123 -7.47 -25.52 -14.65
C ILE A 123 -7.13 -24.87 -13.30
N PRO A 124 -6.47 -25.58 -12.37
CA PRO A 124 -6.05 -25.03 -11.09
C PRO A 124 -5.06 -23.87 -11.27
N VAL A 125 -5.31 -22.77 -10.55
CA VAL A 125 -4.47 -21.58 -10.54
C VAL A 125 -3.88 -21.34 -9.15
N ASN A 126 -2.56 -21.18 -9.10
CA ASN A 126 -1.83 -20.66 -7.95
C ASN A 126 -1.41 -19.21 -8.21
N ILE A 127 -1.30 -18.41 -7.14
CA ILE A 127 -0.79 -17.04 -7.22
C ILE A 127 0.35 -16.86 -6.21
N VAL A 128 1.43 -16.21 -6.64
CA VAL A 128 2.49 -15.66 -5.77
C VAL A 128 2.62 -14.16 -6.07
N ALA A 129 2.07 -13.32 -5.21
CA ALA A 129 2.01 -11.87 -5.40
C ALA A 129 3.04 -11.18 -4.48
N ASP A 130 4.13 -10.66 -5.06
CA ASP A 130 5.12 -9.87 -4.33
C ASP A 130 4.75 -8.39 -4.33
N GLN A 131 4.45 -7.87 -3.14
CA GLN A 131 4.11 -6.47 -2.88
C GLN A 131 3.09 -5.91 -3.87
N PRO A 132 1.87 -6.46 -3.92
CA PRO A 132 0.84 -6.06 -4.87
C PRO A 132 0.41 -4.61 -4.69
N VAL A 133 0.88 -3.75 -5.59
CA VAL A 133 0.55 -2.32 -5.62
C VAL A 133 -0.23 -2.01 -6.90
N PRO A 134 -1.49 -1.54 -6.84
CA PRO A 134 -2.32 -1.33 -8.03
C PRO A 134 -1.90 -0.11 -8.86
N GLY A 135 -1.09 0.79 -8.28
CA GLY A 135 -0.55 1.99 -8.92
C GLY A 135 -1.62 2.97 -9.36
N ASN A 136 -1.88 3.99 -8.54
CA ASN A 136 -2.60 5.21 -8.92
C ASN A 136 -2.06 6.37 -8.07
N PHE A 137 -2.04 7.58 -8.61
CA PHE A 137 -2.10 8.78 -7.78
C PHE A 137 -3.43 8.70 -7.02
N TYR A 138 -3.38 8.40 -5.72
CA TYR A 138 -4.55 8.26 -4.83
C TYR A 138 -5.39 7.01 -5.13
N GLN A 139 -5.40 6.03 -4.22
CA GLN A 139 -6.28 4.86 -4.25
C GLN A 139 -7.76 5.26 -3.97
N GLY A 140 -8.33 6.13 -4.79
CA GLY A 140 -9.69 6.67 -4.63
C GLY A 140 -10.71 6.00 -5.55
N ALA A 141 -11.99 6.29 -5.32
CA ALA A 141 -13.12 5.75 -6.09
C ALA A 141 -12.90 5.74 -7.60
N GLY A 142 -13.10 4.59 -8.24
CA GLY A 142 -12.90 4.44 -9.69
C GLY A 142 -11.47 4.08 -10.08
N THR A 143 -10.54 4.00 -9.13
CA THR A 143 -9.27 3.32 -9.35
C THR A 143 -9.46 1.81 -9.43
N ASN A 144 -8.54 1.11 -10.10
CA ASN A 144 -8.67 -0.33 -10.24
C ASN A 144 -8.56 -1.08 -8.91
N ALA A 145 -8.02 -0.47 -7.85
CA ALA A 145 -7.74 -1.10 -6.56
C ALA A 145 -8.94 -1.89 -6.00
N GLY A 146 -10.10 -1.23 -5.87
CA GLY A 146 -11.31 -1.91 -5.37
C GLY A 146 -11.85 -2.98 -6.32
N SER A 147 -11.61 -2.86 -7.62
CA SER A 147 -12.06 -3.87 -8.57
C SER A 147 -11.15 -5.10 -8.66
N ILE A 148 -9.89 -4.95 -8.25
CA ILE A 148 -8.88 -6.01 -8.32
C ILE A 148 -8.89 -6.87 -7.06
N ALA A 149 -9.19 -6.28 -5.91
CA ALA A 149 -9.15 -6.96 -4.62
C ALA A 149 -10.11 -8.15 -4.49
N ASP A 150 -11.31 -8.18 -5.10
CA ASP A 150 -12.21 -9.32 -4.90
C ASP A 150 -11.94 -10.50 -5.85
N CYS A 151 -11.43 -11.61 -5.30
CA CYS A 151 -11.26 -12.91 -5.94
C CYS A 151 -12.09 -14.01 -5.24
N SER A 152 -13.05 -13.66 -4.38
CA SER A 152 -13.77 -14.61 -3.52
C SER A 152 -14.60 -15.65 -4.26
N ASN A 153 -14.97 -15.36 -5.51
CA ASN A 153 -15.80 -16.21 -6.36
C ASN A 153 -15.00 -17.10 -7.34
N LEU A 154 -13.66 -17.11 -7.25
CA LEU A 154 -12.83 -17.92 -8.16
C LEU A 154 -12.77 -19.38 -7.68
N SER A 155 -13.38 -20.30 -8.43
CA SER A 155 -13.45 -21.73 -8.09
C SER A 155 -12.17 -22.48 -8.42
N ASN A 156 -11.37 -21.96 -9.34
CA ASN A 156 -10.15 -22.59 -9.83
C ASN A 156 -8.90 -22.21 -9.02
N LEU A 157 -9.00 -21.24 -8.12
CA LEU A 157 -7.91 -20.77 -7.27
C LEU A 157 -7.61 -21.80 -6.17
N ARG A 158 -6.35 -22.26 -6.07
CA ARG A 158 -5.92 -23.27 -5.08
C ARG A 158 -5.03 -22.68 -3.99
N ASN A 159 -3.90 -22.09 -4.37
CA ASN A 159 -2.94 -21.55 -3.43
C ASN A 159 -2.67 -20.08 -3.74
N VAL A 160 -2.72 -19.22 -2.73
CA VAL A 160 -2.34 -17.82 -2.85
C VAL A 160 -1.34 -17.46 -1.78
N THR A 161 -0.13 -17.10 -2.22
CA THR A 161 0.85 -16.45 -1.36
C THR A 161 0.90 -14.96 -1.70
N VAL A 162 0.76 -14.12 -0.68
CA VAL A 162 1.03 -12.68 -0.80
C VAL A 162 2.23 -12.33 0.06
N ILE A 163 3.25 -11.74 -0.55
CA ILE A 163 4.42 -11.21 0.15
C ILE A 163 4.20 -9.72 0.34
N LEU A 164 4.19 -9.25 1.58
CA LEU A 164 3.95 -7.86 1.93
C LEU A 164 5.17 -7.25 2.58
N GLY A 165 5.59 -6.08 2.09
CA GLY A 165 6.55 -5.24 2.82
C GLY A 165 5.87 -4.50 3.96
N SER A 166 6.47 -4.47 5.16
CA SER A 166 5.97 -3.76 6.33
C SER A 166 6.18 -2.24 6.23
N TYR A 167 5.69 -1.61 5.16
CA TYR A 167 6.00 -0.21 4.86
C TYR A 167 5.65 0.69 6.05
N THR A 168 6.58 1.53 6.47
CA THR A 168 6.31 2.67 7.36
C THR A 168 5.57 3.80 6.67
N GLY A 169 5.37 3.62 5.35
CA GLY A 169 5.12 4.71 4.45
C GLY A 169 6.22 5.78 4.53
N ALA A 170 7.42 5.47 5.02
CA ALA A 170 8.43 6.50 5.28
C ALA A 170 8.66 7.33 4.01
N LEU A 171 8.79 8.62 4.30
CA LEU A 171 9.01 9.69 3.34
C LEU A 171 10.21 9.34 2.45
N VAL A 172 10.30 9.93 1.26
CA VAL A 172 11.56 9.92 0.52
C VAL A 172 12.61 10.49 1.47
N THR A 173 13.43 9.63 2.04
CA THR A 173 14.54 10.08 2.87
C THR A 173 15.49 10.77 1.93
N HIS A 174 16.02 11.90 2.37
CA HIS A 174 17.11 12.56 1.69
C HIS A 174 18.34 12.41 2.54
N VAL A 175 19.48 12.42 1.88
CA VAL A 175 20.76 12.58 2.56
C VAL A 175 21.32 13.93 2.14
N ASP A 176 22.06 14.54 3.06
CA ASP A 176 22.82 15.72 2.74
C ASP A 176 24.19 15.29 2.23
N LEU A 177 24.54 15.71 1.01
CA LEU A 177 25.87 15.63 0.44
C LEU A 177 26.45 17.02 0.40
N HIS A 178 27.45 17.25 1.23
CA HIS A 178 28.27 18.44 1.22
C HIS A 178 29.42 18.24 0.25
N THR A 179 29.70 19.26 -0.55
CA THR A 179 30.85 19.30 -1.45
C THR A 179 31.84 20.32 -0.93
N CYS A 180 33.12 19.95 -0.87
CA CYS A 180 34.21 20.82 -0.43
C CYS A 180 35.39 20.66 -1.39
N LEU A 181 36.15 21.74 -1.60
CA LEU A 181 37.34 21.69 -2.45
C LEU A 181 38.42 20.81 -1.82
N THR A 182 38.58 20.92 -0.51
CA THR A 182 39.48 20.13 0.33
C THR A 182 38.75 19.58 1.54
N MET A 183 39.26 18.48 2.12
CA MET A 183 38.71 17.94 3.37
C MET A 183 38.85 18.99 4.51
N PRO A 184 37.76 19.39 5.19
CA PRO A 184 37.85 20.27 6.35
C PRO A 184 38.54 19.60 7.54
N ASP A 185 39.27 20.39 8.33
CA ASP A 185 39.87 19.91 9.59
C ASP A 185 38.81 19.69 10.68
N ASP A 186 37.77 20.53 10.71
CA ASP A 186 36.62 20.38 11.60
C ASP A 186 35.45 19.72 10.86
N LEU A 187 35.14 18.50 11.26
CA LEU A 187 34.06 17.69 10.70
C LEU A 187 32.76 17.77 11.51
N GLN A 188 32.76 18.43 12.67
CA GLN A 188 31.57 18.57 13.52
C GLN A 188 30.34 19.16 12.79
N PRO A 189 30.48 20.14 11.87
CA PRO A 189 29.34 20.69 11.13
C PRO A 189 28.64 19.69 10.20
N TYR A 190 29.32 18.58 9.88
CA TYR A 190 28.88 17.61 8.87
C TYR A 190 28.35 16.32 9.50
N LYS A 191 28.15 16.26 10.83
CA LYS A 191 27.61 15.08 11.51
C LYS A 191 26.35 14.55 10.86
N ASN A 192 26.28 13.22 10.76
CA ASN A 192 25.17 12.49 10.15
C ASN A 192 24.89 12.99 8.72
N SER A 193 25.95 13.17 7.92
CA SER A 193 25.85 13.57 6.52
C SER A 193 27.01 13.01 5.69
N TYR A 194 26.96 13.21 4.38
CA TYR A 194 28.03 12.86 3.47
C TYR A 194 28.83 14.09 3.08
N LEU A 195 30.13 13.91 2.92
CA LEU A 195 31.07 14.92 2.48
C LEU A 195 31.84 14.40 1.27
N MET A 196 31.83 15.12 0.16
CA MET A 196 32.67 14.87 -1.00
C MET A 196 33.81 15.88 -1.04
N ALA A 197 35.04 15.40 -0.88
CA ALA A 197 36.25 16.22 -0.96
C ALA A 197 36.86 16.09 -2.37
N SER A 198 36.88 17.18 -3.11
CA SER A 198 37.22 17.19 -4.54
C SER A 198 38.70 16.93 -4.81
N ASP A 199 39.58 17.42 -3.93
CA ASP A 199 41.02 17.11 -3.92
C ASP A 199 41.32 15.61 -3.85
N LYS A 200 40.46 14.85 -3.16
CA LYS A 200 40.61 13.40 -2.97
C LYS A 200 39.73 12.58 -3.92
N ASN A 201 38.79 13.23 -4.60
CA ASN A 201 37.74 12.60 -5.42
C ASN A 201 37.06 11.42 -4.69
N LYS A 202 36.74 11.62 -3.41
CA LYS A 202 36.15 10.61 -2.52
C LYS A 202 34.95 11.16 -1.78
N VAL A 203 34.01 10.27 -1.50
CA VAL A 203 32.87 10.53 -0.61
C VAL A 203 33.17 9.94 0.76
N TYR A 204 32.85 10.70 1.80
CA TYR A 204 33.00 10.34 3.20
C TYR A 204 31.63 10.38 3.87
N TYR A 205 31.38 9.45 4.77
CA TYR A 205 30.30 9.57 5.74
C TYR A 205 30.88 10.14 7.04
N ILE A 206 30.23 11.16 7.59
CA ILE A 206 30.61 11.74 8.87
C ILE A 206 29.58 11.29 9.91
N ASN A 207 30.03 10.50 10.89
CA ASN A 207 29.14 9.91 11.89
C ASN A 207 28.68 10.93 12.97
N SER A 208 27.92 10.47 13.96
CA SER A 208 27.39 11.31 15.04
C SER A 208 28.46 11.89 15.98
N THR A 209 29.65 11.29 16.03
CA THR A 209 30.80 11.78 16.81
C THR A 209 31.67 12.75 16.01
N GLY A 210 31.50 12.81 14.68
CA GLY A 210 32.25 13.67 13.76
C GLY A 210 33.46 12.99 13.12
N GLU A 211 33.55 11.66 13.20
CA GLU A 211 34.59 10.88 12.53
C GLU A 211 34.19 10.58 11.09
N SER A 212 35.18 10.59 10.19
CA SER A 212 34.98 10.30 8.77
C SER A 212 35.26 8.85 8.41
N GLU A 213 34.36 8.24 7.64
CA GLU A 213 34.55 6.94 7.01
C GLU A 213 34.52 7.10 5.48
N VAL A 214 35.46 6.49 4.76
CA VAL A 214 35.44 6.51 3.29
C VAL A 214 34.29 5.63 2.79
N VAL A 215 33.46 6.19 1.91
CA VAL A 215 32.34 5.47 1.29
C VAL A 215 32.76 5.02 -0.10
N GLU A 216 32.53 3.75 -0.40
CA GLU A 216 32.78 3.22 -1.74
C GLU A 216 31.78 3.82 -2.73
N THR A 217 32.27 4.32 -3.86
CA THR A 217 31.46 5.02 -4.87
C THR A 217 31.23 4.15 -6.11
N ASN A 218 30.09 4.31 -6.76
CA ASN A 218 29.81 3.61 -8.01
C ASN A 218 30.78 4.10 -9.13
N ALA A 219 31.21 3.20 -10.02
CA ALA A 219 32.05 3.53 -11.16
C ALA A 219 31.46 4.63 -12.08
N ARG A 220 30.13 4.84 -12.03
CA ARG A 220 29.42 5.86 -12.81
C ARG A 220 29.12 7.16 -12.05
N MET A 221 29.70 7.36 -10.86
CA MET A 221 29.42 8.49 -9.97
C MET A 221 29.43 9.84 -10.72
N GLY A 222 30.45 10.13 -11.54
CA GLY A 222 30.54 11.41 -12.26
C GLY A 222 29.35 11.71 -13.16
N SER A 223 28.82 10.70 -13.87
CA SER A 223 27.63 10.87 -14.71
C SER A 223 26.36 11.12 -13.90
N HIS A 224 26.24 10.47 -12.73
CA HIS A 224 25.12 10.67 -11.82
C HIS A 224 25.19 12.04 -11.13
N LEU A 225 26.37 12.50 -10.69
CA LEU A 225 26.56 13.85 -10.15
C LEU A 225 26.10 14.92 -11.15
N ALA A 226 26.48 14.78 -12.42
CA ALA A 226 26.04 15.69 -13.48
C ALA A 226 24.52 15.66 -13.68
N SER A 227 23.88 14.48 -13.66
CA SER A 227 22.42 14.34 -13.78
C SER A 227 21.65 15.00 -12.62
N LEU A 228 22.30 15.12 -11.46
CA LEU A 228 21.75 15.76 -10.26
C LEU A 228 22.12 17.24 -10.16
N GLY A 229 22.89 17.77 -11.11
CA GLY A 229 23.39 19.15 -11.08
C GLY A 229 24.42 19.42 -9.97
N ILE A 230 25.05 18.38 -9.45
CA ILE A 230 26.05 18.47 -8.37
C ILE A 230 27.41 18.73 -9.00
N THR A 231 28.07 19.82 -8.59
CA THR A 231 29.37 20.21 -9.13
C THR A 231 30.45 20.05 -8.07
N GLN A 232 31.46 19.21 -8.35
CA GLN A 232 32.58 18.98 -7.43
C GLN A 232 33.42 20.24 -7.17
N SER A 233 33.51 21.15 -8.13
CA SER A 233 34.33 22.37 -8.02
C SER A 233 33.67 23.51 -7.24
N LYS A 234 32.52 23.28 -6.61
CA LYS A 234 31.78 24.30 -5.85
C LYS A 234 31.54 23.77 -4.44
N GLU A 235 31.75 24.62 -3.44
CA GLU A 235 31.41 24.27 -2.07
C GLU A 235 29.93 24.53 -1.82
N GLU A 236 29.16 23.46 -1.68
CA GLU A 236 27.71 23.54 -1.58
C GLU A 236 27.13 22.32 -0.86
N LYS A 237 26.01 22.54 -0.18
CA LYS A 237 25.19 21.48 0.41
C LYS A 237 24.10 21.10 -0.57
N TYR A 238 24.05 19.83 -0.94
CA TYR A 238 23.00 19.24 -1.76
C TYR A 238 22.15 18.30 -0.91
N THR A 239 20.84 18.50 -0.91
CA THR A 239 19.89 17.55 -0.30
C THR A 239 19.35 16.66 -1.41
N ILE A 240 19.76 15.39 -1.40
CA ILE A 240 19.56 14.45 -2.50
C ILE A 240 18.63 13.34 -2.03
N SER A 241 17.67 12.91 -2.86
CA SER A 241 16.85 11.75 -2.52
C SER A 241 17.74 10.52 -2.30
N SER A 242 17.46 9.73 -1.27
CA SER A 242 18.20 8.50 -0.95
C SER A 242 18.30 7.54 -2.13
N ARG A 243 17.29 7.51 -3.01
CA ARG A 243 17.31 6.74 -4.26
C ARG A 243 18.39 7.24 -5.22
N SER A 244 18.41 8.55 -5.48
CA SER A 244 19.42 9.17 -6.36
C SER A 244 20.82 9.07 -5.74
N PHE A 245 20.92 9.16 -4.42
CA PHE A 245 22.19 9.01 -3.72
C PHE A 245 22.72 7.57 -3.79
N PHE A 246 21.84 6.56 -3.74
CA PHE A 246 22.22 5.16 -3.92
C PHE A 246 22.86 4.90 -5.30
N GLU A 247 22.56 5.70 -6.32
CA GLU A 247 23.23 5.60 -7.62
C GLU A 247 24.67 6.17 -7.60
N LEU A 248 25.02 6.97 -6.59
CA LEU A 248 26.37 7.56 -6.40
C LEU A 248 27.30 6.62 -5.65
N ILE A 249 26.79 5.85 -4.70
CA ILE A 249 27.56 4.98 -3.82
C ILE A 249 27.44 3.50 -4.23
N ALA A 250 28.44 2.68 -3.89
CA ALA A 250 28.44 1.25 -4.22
C ALA A 250 27.59 0.42 -3.26
N HIS A 251 27.35 0.94 -2.05
CA HIS A 251 26.59 0.30 -0.97
C HIS A 251 25.39 1.15 -0.58
N GLU A 252 24.62 0.72 0.43
CA GLU A 252 23.58 1.59 0.99
C GLU A 252 24.18 2.75 1.80
N TYR A 253 23.41 3.83 1.88
CA TYR A 253 23.71 4.95 2.77
C TYR A 253 23.42 4.54 4.24
N ARG A 254 24.14 5.14 5.16
CA ARG A 254 23.94 5.08 6.61
C ARG A 254 22.55 5.61 7.01
N PRO A 255 21.72 4.84 7.73
CA PRO A 255 20.39 5.26 8.16
C PRO A 255 20.40 6.58 8.95
N GLU A 256 21.43 6.82 9.75
CA GLU A 256 21.60 8.02 10.57
C GLU A 256 21.77 9.28 9.72
N ALA A 257 22.25 9.15 8.48
CA ALA A 257 22.38 10.26 7.54
C ALA A 257 21.06 10.65 6.87
N GLN A 258 20.03 9.81 7.00
CA GLN A 258 18.73 10.05 6.40
C GLN A 258 17.99 11.13 7.17
N ARG A 259 17.42 12.06 6.41
CA ARG A 259 16.47 13.05 6.90
C ARG A 259 15.15 12.84 6.20
N GLU A 260 14.09 12.80 6.99
CA GLU A 260 12.73 12.79 6.47
C GLU A 260 12.42 14.14 5.83
N VAL A 261 11.98 14.13 4.58
CA VAL A 261 11.50 15.34 3.89
C VAL A 261 10.03 15.14 3.58
N THR A 262 9.21 16.19 3.69
CA THR A 262 7.73 16.15 3.56
C THR A 262 7.20 15.77 2.15
N SER A 263 8.05 15.17 1.30
CA SER A 263 7.70 14.75 -0.05
C SER A 263 6.60 13.66 -0.02
N PRO A 264 5.44 13.90 -0.66
CA PRO A 264 4.25 13.04 -0.58
C PRO A 264 4.37 11.72 -1.36
N ILE A 265 5.52 11.44 -2.00
CA ILE A 265 5.60 10.53 -3.14
C ILE A 265 5.43 9.05 -2.76
N HIS A 266 5.66 8.65 -1.51
CA HIS A 266 5.64 7.21 -1.16
C HIS A 266 4.33 6.67 -0.58
N ARG A 267 3.62 7.43 0.27
CA ARG A 267 2.42 6.95 1.01
C ARG A 267 1.18 6.76 0.12
N GLY A 268 0.94 7.65 -0.84
CA GLY A 268 -0.31 7.65 -1.63
C GLY A 268 -0.29 6.74 -2.87
N PHE A 269 0.88 6.27 -3.28
CA PHE A 269 1.10 5.54 -4.54
C PHE A 269 1.28 4.03 -4.36
N PHE A 270 1.75 3.61 -3.19
CA PHE A 270 2.30 2.27 -2.97
C PHE A 270 1.58 1.45 -1.89
N SER A 271 0.32 1.76 -1.55
CA SER A 271 -0.42 0.88 -0.63
C SER A 271 -0.62 -0.49 -1.25
N GLN A 272 -0.18 -1.50 -0.51
CA GLN A 272 -0.30 -2.89 -0.92
C GLN A 272 -1.73 -3.37 -0.70
N ILE A 273 -2.23 -4.20 -1.61
CA ILE A 273 -3.58 -4.76 -1.53
C ILE A 273 -3.52 -6.24 -1.18
N LEU A 274 -4.38 -6.68 -0.26
CA LEU A 274 -4.67 -8.11 -0.10
C LEU A 274 -5.97 -8.40 -0.85
N PRO A 275 -6.02 -9.40 -1.75
CA PRO A 275 -7.28 -9.76 -2.36
C PRO A 275 -8.17 -10.49 -1.34
N LYS A 276 -9.49 -10.33 -1.45
CA LYS A 276 -10.45 -11.24 -0.86
C LYS A 276 -10.39 -12.57 -1.62
N LEU A 277 -10.19 -13.66 -0.91
CA LEU A 277 -9.96 -14.99 -1.49
C LEU A 277 -11.13 -15.95 -1.23
N PRO A 278 -11.36 -16.96 -2.09
CA PRO A 278 -12.38 -17.97 -1.86
C PRO A 278 -12.05 -18.73 -0.56
N ARG A 279 -13.07 -19.29 0.09
CA ARG A 279 -12.89 -20.09 1.31
C ARG A 279 -12.13 -21.39 1.09
N THR A 280 -12.09 -21.85 -0.14
CA THR A 280 -11.45 -23.10 -0.56
C THR A 280 -9.98 -22.95 -0.93
N ALA A 281 -9.47 -21.72 -1.08
CA ALA A 281 -8.06 -21.50 -1.38
C ALA A 281 -7.22 -21.53 -0.10
N GLU A 282 -6.06 -22.17 -0.17
CA GLU A 282 -4.99 -22.02 0.82
C GLU A 282 -4.41 -20.61 0.74
N ARG A 283 -4.16 -20.00 1.90
CA ARG A 283 -3.77 -18.60 2.03
C ARG A 283 -2.49 -18.51 2.83
N GLN A 284 -1.47 -17.94 2.24
CA GLN A 284 -0.21 -17.66 2.92
C GLN A 284 0.13 -16.18 2.79
N ILE A 285 0.50 -15.58 3.91
CA ILE A 285 1.04 -14.22 3.95
C ILE A 285 2.48 -14.31 4.44
N ILE A 286 3.40 -13.67 3.71
CA ILE A 286 4.79 -13.50 4.11
C ILE A 286 4.98 -12.01 4.37
N LEU A 287 5.39 -11.64 5.58
CA LEU A 287 5.70 -10.27 5.94
C LEU A 287 7.22 -10.09 5.92
N ILE A 288 7.70 -9.06 5.20
CA ILE A 288 9.12 -8.71 5.15
C ILE A 288 9.36 -7.30 5.72
N PRO A 289 10.38 -7.09 6.58
CA PRO A 289 10.70 -5.76 7.12
C PRO A 289 11.20 -4.84 6.00
N ARG A 290 10.39 -3.85 5.63
CA ARG A 290 10.68 -2.93 4.54
C ARG A 290 10.04 -1.58 4.80
N GLU A 291 10.76 -0.46 4.70
CA GLU A 291 10.16 0.86 4.97
C GLU A 291 9.44 1.43 3.75
N SER A 292 9.88 1.05 2.55
CA SER A 292 9.28 1.53 1.30
C SER A 292 9.33 0.48 0.19
N HIS A 293 8.49 0.66 -0.84
CA HIS A 293 8.40 -0.24 -1.99
C HIS A 293 9.71 -0.37 -2.82
N HIS A 294 10.63 0.58 -2.67
CA HIS A 294 11.87 0.63 -3.44
C HIS A 294 13.12 0.37 -2.60
N GLN A 295 12.98 0.17 -1.28
CA GLN A 295 14.13 -0.01 -0.40
C GLN A 295 14.58 -1.47 -0.38
N ASN A 296 15.83 -1.72 -0.76
CA ASN A 296 16.49 -3.01 -0.64
C ASN A 296 17.57 -2.92 0.43
N ARG A 297 17.17 -3.03 1.70
CA ARG A 297 18.13 -2.94 2.79
C ARG A 297 19.14 -4.07 2.74
N ILE A 298 20.40 -3.73 3.00
CA ILE A 298 21.44 -4.68 3.38
C ILE A 298 20.92 -5.42 4.61
N ASN A 299 20.92 -6.76 4.56
CA ASN A 299 20.37 -7.63 5.61
C ASN A 299 18.84 -7.52 5.83
N ALA A 300 18.07 -7.35 4.75
CA ALA A 300 16.62 -7.53 4.73
C ALA A 300 16.22 -8.60 3.70
N PRO A 301 15.14 -9.35 3.96
CA PRO A 301 14.68 -10.39 3.04
C PRO A 301 14.21 -9.81 1.70
N SER A 302 14.58 -10.49 0.63
CA SER A 302 14.18 -10.14 -0.73
C SER A 302 12.80 -10.71 -1.07
N GLY A 303 11.85 -9.84 -1.40
CA GLY A 303 10.53 -10.26 -1.90
C GLY A 303 10.62 -11.17 -3.13
N GLU A 304 11.58 -10.90 -4.02
CA GLU A 304 11.84 -11.69 -5.21
C GLU A 304 12.26 -13.13 -4.83
N GLU A 305 13.26 -13.29 -3.95
CA GLU A 305 13.72 -14.63 -3.55
C GLU A 305 12.63 -15.43 -2.83
N HIS A 306 11.81 -14.75 -2.01
CA HIS A 306 10.64 -15.38 -1.40
C HIS A 306 9.59 -15.80 -2.43
N MET A 307 9.37 -14.99 -3.48
CA MET A 307 8.48 -15.35 -4.58
C MET A 307 8.99 -16.61 -5.29
N HIS A 308 10.29 -16.68 -5.57
CA HIS A 308 10.92 -17.84 -6.21
C HIS A 308 10.85 -19.12 -5.39
N MET A 309 11.11 -19.01 -4.08
CA MET A 309 10.96 -20.12 -3.14
C MET A 309 9.52 -20.63 -3.14
N GLN A 310 8.52 -19.75 -3.19
CA GLN A 310 7.11 -20.14 -3.18
C GLN A 310 6.67 -20.78 -4.49
N VAL A 311 7.13 -20.28 -5.63
CA VAL A 311 6.93 -20.96 -6.91
C VAL A 311 7.58 -22.34 -6.87
N ALA A 312 8.81 -22.47 -6.35
CA ALA A 312 9.49 -23.76 -6.19
C ALA A 312 8.69 -24.72 -5.32
N LYS A 313 8.15 -24.24 -4.18
CA LYS A 313 7.29 -25.02 -3.28
C LYS A 313 6.09 -25.61 -4.03
N TYR A 314 5.35 -24.78 -4.76
CA TYR A 314 4.17 -25.25 -5.52
C TYR A 314 4.52 -26.24 -6.64
N LEU A 315 5.64 -26.02 -7.33
CA LEU A 315 6.14 -26.95 -8.35
C LEU A 315 6.56 -28.29 -7.71
N HIS A 316 7.17 -28.26 -6.52
CA HIS A 316 7.60 -29.46 -5.81
C HIS A 316 6.41 -30.27 -5.28
N GLU A 317 5.40 -29.62 -4.71
CA GLU A 317 4.15 -30.26 -4.25
C GLU A 317 3.39 -30.93 -5.41
N LYS A 318 3.59 -30.46 -6.64
CA LYS A 318 3.06 -31.07 -7.87
C LYS A 318 3.93 -32.18 -8.44
N GLY A 319 5.13 -32.42 -7.89
CA GLY A 319 6.07 -33.42 -8.39
C GLY A 319 6.72 -33.06 -9.73
N VAL A 320 6.67 -31.79 -10.15
CA VAL A 320 7.26 -31.36 -11.45
C VAL A 320 8.70 -30.86 -11.32
N ILE A 321 9.21 -30.71 -10.09
CA ILE A 321 10.64 -30.47 -9.81
C ILE A 321 11.12 -31.36 -8.65
N SER A 322 12.44 -31.60 -8.60
CA SER A 322 13.07 -32.38 -7.54
C SER A 322 13.08 -31.66 -6.19
N LYS A 323 13.19 -32.44 -5.10
CA LYS A 323 13.39 -31.92 -3.75
C LYS A 323 14.67 -31.08 -3.64
N GLU A 324 15.74 -31.48 -4.33
CA GLU A 324 17.01 -30.75 -4.37
C GLU A 324 16.84 -29.34 -4.97
N THR A 325 16.13 -29.21 -6.09
CA THR A 325 15.84 -27.90 -6.70
C THR A 325 15.04 -27.01 -5.75
N PHE A 326 14.06 -27.58 -5.04
CA PHE A 326 13.28 -26.86 -4.04
C PHE A 326 14.15 -26.39 -2.86
N GLU A 327 14.95 -27.28 -2.27
CA GLU A 327 15.82 -26.95 -1.14
C GLU A 327 16.86 -25.88 -1.52
N ARG A 328 17.46 -25.96 -2.73
CA ARG A 328 18.33 -24.90 -3.24
C ARG A 328 17.65 -23.53 -3.24
N LYS A 329 16.43 -23.44 -3.78
CA LYS A 329 15.64 -22.19 -3.80
C LYS A 329 15.29 -21.68 -2.41
N ARG A 330 15.06 -22.61 -1.46
CA ARG A 330 14.82 -22.26 -0.05
C ARG A 330 16.07 -21.67 0.60
N GLU A 331 17.24 -22.25 0.35
CA GLU A 331 18.50 -21.75 0.90
C GLU A 331 18.94 -20.43 0.23
N GLU A 332 18.67 -20.21 -1.06
CA GLU A 332 18.84 -18.91 -1.72
C GLU A 332 18.02 -17.82 -1.01
N ALA A 333 16.73 -18.07 -0.76
CA ALA A 333 15.88 -17.14 -0.02
C ALA A 333 16.37 -16.91 1.42
N LYS A 334 16.82 -17.96 2.12
CA LYS A 334 17.41 -17.83 3.47
C LYS A 334 18.71 -17.04 3.48
N SER A 335 19.54 -17.16 2.43
CA SER A 335 20.82 -16.45 2.37
C SER A 335 20.66 -14.92 2.34
N THR A 336 19.48 -14.42 1.95
CA THR A 336 19.17 -12.98 2.03
C THR A 336 19.11 -12.45 3.46
N TYR A 337 18.89 -13.33 4.45
CA TYR A 337 18.88 -13.01 5.88
C TYR A 337 20.27 -13.05 6.52
N SER A 338 21.27 -13.59 5.83
CA SER A 338 22.60 -13.85 6.37
C SER A 338 23.72 -13.31 5.49
N HIS A 339 23.39 -12.55 4.44
CA HIS A 339 24.40 -11.99 3.53
C HIS A 339 25.43 -11.12 4.25
N TYR A 340 25.05 -10.56 5.40
CA TYR A 340 25.91 -9.79 6.29
C TYR A 340 25.65 -10.20 7.75
N GLU A 341 26.07 -11.41 8.14
CA GLU A 341 25.87 -11.97 9.50
C GLU A 341 26.37 -11.05 10.63
N ASN A 342 27.31 -10.16 10.32
CA ASN A 342 27.88 -9.18 11.27
C ASN A 342 27.05 -7.90 11.42
N LEU A 343 26.00 -7.70 10.60
CA LEU A 343 25.10 -6.55 10.71
C LEU A 343 23.81 -6.98 11.43
N PRO A 344 23.23 -6.11 12.28
CA PRO A 344 21.95 -6.41 12.91
C PRO A 344 20.86 -6.61 11.85
N ALA A 345 19.93 -7.52 12.11
CA ALA A 345 18.76 -7.71 11.25
C ALA A 345 17.90 -6.44 11.24
N ASN A 346 17.31 -6.13 10.09
CA ASN A 346 16.35 -5.04 10.01
C ASN A 346 15.11 -5.36 10.85
N LEU A 347 14.82 -4.47 11.80
CA LEU A 347 13.63 -4.60 12.64
C LEU A 347 12.38 -4.22 11.85
N PHE A 348 11.27 -4.86 12.20
CA PHE A 348 9.97 -4.39 11.77
C PHE A 348 9.74 -2.98 12.32
N PRO A 349 9.19 -2.07 11.50
CA PRO A 349 8.86 -0.77 12.00
C PRO A 349 7.76 -0.82 13.08
N PRO A 350 7.72 0.18 13.99
CA PRO A 350 6.66 0.31 14.98
C PRO A 350 5.26 0.29 14.34
N VAL A 351 4.31 -0.39 14.97
CA VAL A 351 2.95 -0.59 14.45
C VAL A 351 2.24 0.73 14.09
N ASN A 352 2.46 1.80 14.88
CA ASN A 352 1.88 3.12 14.64
C ASN A 352 2.46 3.84 13.41
N GLN A 353 3.56 3.33 12.84
CA GLN A 353 4.15 3.83 11.59
C GLN A 353 3.77 2.95 10.41
N LEU A 354 3.29 1.73 10.64
CA LEU A 354 2.97 0.80 9.56
C LEU A 354 1.78 1.31 8.74
N GLN A 355 1.95 1.24 7.43
CA GLN A 355 0.82 1.31 6.51
C GLN A 355 -0.06 0.09 6.76
N SER A 356 -1.33 0.32 7.08
CA SER A 356 -2.30 -0.73 7.27
C SER A 356 -2.53 -1.51 5.95
N PHE A 357 -2.67 -2.83 6.07
CA PHE A 357 -2.97 -3.75 4.96
C PHE A 357 -4.43 -4.13 5.00
N PHE A 358 -5.07 -4.25 3.84
CA PHE A 358 -6.50 -4.51 3.83
C PHE A 358 -6.90 -5.53 2.78
N GLY A 359 -7.67 -6.54 3.22
CA GLY A 359 -8.44 -7.43 2.37
C GLY A 359 -9.88 -6.94 2.32
N LEU A 360 -10.28 -6.27 1.24
CA LEU A 360 -11.51 -5.48 1.22
C LEU A 360 -12.43 -5.88 0.08
N GLU A 361 -13.74 -5.74 0.32
CA GLU A 361 -14.71 -5.64 -0.77
C GLU A 361 -14.48 -4.35 -1.58
N LYS A 362 -14.94 -4.34 -2.83
CA LYS A 362 -14.79 -3.19 -3.72
C LYS A 362 -15.33 -1.89 -3.12
N GLU A 363 -16.42 -2.00 -2.37
CA GLU A 363 -17.13 -0.91 -1.72
C GLU A 363 -16.41 -0.41 -0.45
N GLU A 364 -15.55 -1.25 0.14
CA GLU A 364 -14.83 -1.00 1.39
C GLU A 364 -13.41 -0.49 1.13
N ALA A 365 -12.82 -0.83 -0.04
CA ALA A 365 -11.47 -0.48 -0.49
C ALA A 365 -11.06 0.97 -0.20
N TYR A 366 -12.02 1.89 -0.27
CA TYR A 366 -11.79 3.33 -0.17
C TYR A 366 -11.86 3.91 1.24
N ARG A 367 -12.45 3.21 2.20
CA ARG A 367 -12.51 3.64 3.62
C ARG A 367 -11.13 3.61 4.28
N TYR A 368 -10.22 2.86 3.69
CA TYR A 368 -8.94 2.48 4.22
C TYR A 368 -7.76 3.09 3.45
N LEU A 369 -8.03 4.20 2.75
CA LEU A 369 -7.02 5.09 2.20
C LEU A 369 -5.96 5.40 3.27
N ASP A 370 -4.68 5.33 2.89
CA ASP A 370 -3.52 5.48 3.80
C ASP A 370 -3.68 6.68 4.74
N LYS A 371 -4.00 6.37 6.02
CA LYS A 371 -4.24 7.31 7.12
C LYS A 371 -3.06 8.23 7.41
N LEU A 372 -1.87 7.90 6.92
CA LEU A 372 -0.60 8.55 7.20
C LEU A 372 -0.12 9.46 6.06
N HIS A 373 -0.81 9.53 4.91
CA HIS A 373 -0.37 10.38 3.79
C HIS A 373 -0.52 11.89 4.11
N PRO A 374 0.49 12.74 3.85
CA PRO A 374 0.45 14.17 4.20
C PRO A 374 -0.66 14.96 3.48
N ALA A 375 -1.08 14.48 2.31
CA ALA A 375 -2.26 14.98 1.59
C ALA A 375 -3.37 13.92 1.52
N ILE A 376 -3.46 13.01 2.50
CA ILE A 376 -4.54 11.99 2.60
C ILE A 376 -5.92 12.60 2.36
N ASN A 377 -6.05 13.84 2.82
CA ASN A 377 -7.25 14.63 2.80
C ASN A 377 -7.49 15.32 1.43
N LEU A 378 -6.49 15.49 0.58
CA LEU A 378 -6.64 16.26 -0.65
C LEU A 378 -6.59 15.39 -1.91
N ARG A 379 -7.64 15.47 -2.72
CA ARG A 379 -7.77 14.71 -3.98
C ARG A 379 -7.51 15.57 -5.20
N LYS A 380 -6.65 15.11 -6.11
CA LYS A 380 -6.36 15.79 -7.39
C LYS A 380 -7.65 15.96 -8.20
N GLY A 381 -7.91 17.17 -8.68
CA GLY A 381 -9.15 17.55 -9.40
C GLY A 381 -10.33 17.95 -8.49
N MET A 382 -10.32 17.52 -7.23
CA MET A 382 -11.30 17.87 -6.20
C MET A 382 -10.70 18.76 -5.09
N THR A 383 -9.48 19.27 -5.27
CA THR A 383 -8.91 20.28 -4.38
C THR A 383 -9.71 21.56 -4.51
N TRP A 384 -10.13 22.10 -3.37
CA TRP A 384 -10.69 23.44 -3.26
C TRP A 384 -9.53 24.44 -3.31
N GLN A 385 -9.65 25.45 -4.17
CA GLN A 385 -8.68 26.54 -4.27
C GLN A 385 -9.32 27.81 -3.69
N PRO A 386 -9.16 28.11 -2.39
CA PRO A 386 -9.89 29.20 -1.73
C PRO A 386 -9.60 30.60 -2.29
N LYS A 387 -8.49 30.73 -3.03
CA LYS A 387 -8.10 31.96 -3.75
C LYS A 387 -8.79 32.11 -5.11
N LYS A 388 -9.34 31.03 -5.68
CA LYS A 388 -9.90 31.01 -7.04
C LYS A 388 -11.39 30.68 -7.10
N GLU A 389 -11.95 30.01 -6.09
CA GLU A 389 -13.36 29.63 -6.07
C GLU A 389 -13.94 29.62 -4.66
N THR A 390 -15.24 29.91 -4.55
CA THR A 390 -16.01 29.73 -3.31
C THR A 390 -16.32 28.25 -3.07
N LEU A 391 -16.64 27.87 -1.83
CA LEU A 391 -17.03 26.49 -1.51
C LEU A 391 -18.24 26.00 -2.31
N ILE A 392 -19.22 26.87 -2.55
CA ILE A 392 -20.40 26.52 -3.35
C ILE A 392 -20.06 26.38 -4.84
N ALA A 393 -19.15 27.19 -5.38
CA ALA A 393 -18.67 27.04 -6.75
C ALA A 393 -17.88 25.74 -6.92
N TRP A 394 -17.01 25.41 -5.96
CA TRP A 394 -16.31 24.13 -5.90
C TRP A 394 -17.30 22.96 -5.85
N TRP A 395 -18.32 23.03 -4.99
CA TRP A 395 -19.33 21.98 -4.85
C TRP A 395 -20.07 21.73 -6.19
N ASN A 396 -20.55 22.80 -6.82
CA ASN A 396 -21.30 22.73 -8.09
C ASN A 396 -20.44 22.18 -9.23
N ARG A 397 -19.12 22.48 -9.25
CA ARG A 397 -18.17 21.95 -10.24
C ARG A 397 -18.09 20.42 -10.21
N GLN A 398 -18.34 19.80 -9.05
CA GLN A 398 -18.34 18.35 -8.89
C GLN A 398 -19.70 17.70 -9.24
N GLU A 399 -20.78 18.47 -9.45
CA GLU A 399 -22.14 17.93 -9.60
C GLU A 399 -22.46 17.32 -10.98
N LYS A 400 -21.53 17.33 -11.94
CA LYS A 400 -21.79 16.92 -13.35
C LYS A 400 -22.38 15.50 -13.51
N HIS A 401 -22.27 14.64 -12.50
CA HIS A 401 -22.81 13.27 -12.48
C HIS A 401 -23.66 12.94 -11.22
N ALA A 402 -24.08 13.95 -10.46
CA ALA A 402 -24.82 13.72 -9.22
C ALA A 402 -26.29 13.31 -9.47
N SER A 403 -26.85 12.48 -8.60
CA SER A 403 -28.26 12.10 -8.66
C SER A 403 -29.17 13.34 -8.54
N ARG A 404 -30.25 13.37 -9.34
CA ARG A 404 -31.29 14.41 -9.28
C ARG A 404 -32.05 14.40 -7.94
N PHE A 405 -31.97 13.30 -7.18
CA PHE A 405 -32.61 13.17 -5.88
C PHE A 405 -31.61 13.43 -4.75
N SER A 406 -31.93 14.40 -3.88
CA SER A 406 -31.11 14.80 -2.74
C SER A 406 -31.82 14.46 -1.43
N THR A 407 -31.16 13.70 -0.57
CA THR A 407 -31.66 13.38 0.78
C THR A 407 -31.69 14.63 1.65
N GLN A 408 -32.52 14.66 2.71
CA GLN A 408 -32.54 15.79 3.65
C GLN A 408 -31.14 16.10 4.20
N LEU A 409 -30.39 15.06 4.60
CA LEU A 409 -28.99 15.16 5.01
C LEU A 409 -28.10 15.91 4.00
N THR A 410 -28.31 15.70 2.70
CA THR A 410 -27.54 16.37 1.64
C THR A 410 -28.03 17.80 1.42
N LYS A 411 -29.34 18.05 1.51
CA LYS A 411 -29.90 19.41 1.46
C LYS A 411 -29.39 20.28 2.60
N ASP A 412 -29.32 19.72 3.81
CA ASP A 412 -28.80 20.42 4.99
C ASP A 412 -27.31 20.74 4.86
N LEU A 413 -26.51 19.78 4.37
CA LEU A 413 -25.10 20.01 4.06
C LEU A 413 -24.93 21.15 3.02
N VAL A 414 -25.68 21.11 1.92
CA VAL A 414 -25.62 22.16 0.88
C VAL A 414 -26.07 23.52 1.41
N LYS A 415 -27.07 23.56 2.30
CA LYS A 415 -27.49 24.79 2.96
C LYS A 415 -26.34 25.38 3.79
N THR A 416 -25.62 24.55 4.55
CA THR A 416 -24.43 24.98 5.31
C THR A 416 -23.33 25.46 4.36
N ILE A 417 -23.04 24.75 3.26
CA ILE A 417 -22.04 25.17 2.26
C ILE A 417 -22.33 26.58 1.73
N ARG A 418 -23.60 26.89 1.43
CA ARG A 418 -23.99 28.20 0.86
C ARG A 418 -23.73 29.39 1.79
N VAL A 419 -23.78 29.16 3.10
CA VAL A 419 -23.61 30.22 4.11
C VAL A 419 -22.21 30.22 4.73
N THR A 420 -21.37 29.24 4.39
CA THR A 420 -20.00 29.14 4.90
C THR A 420 -19.07 30.02 4.07
N THR A 421 -18.29 30.87 4.74
CA THR A 421 -17.25 31.68 4.12
C THR A 421 -15.89 31.18 4.58
N LYS A 422 -14.87 31.28 3.72
CA LYS A 422 -13.53 30.74 4.02
C LYS A 422 -12.83 31.48 5.16
N ASP A 423 -13.16 32.75 5.36
CA ASP A 423 -12.49 33.60 6.34
C ASP A 423 -13.16 33.49 7.73
N ASP A 424 -14.30 32.80 7.83
CA ASP A 424 -15.00 32.50 9.09
C ASP A 424 -14.69 31.06 9.54
N ILE A 425 -13.71 30.96 10.44
CA ILE A 425 -13.23 29.72 11.03
C ILE A 425 -14.36 28.90 11.68
N GLU A 426 -15.30 29.57 12.36
CA GLU A 426 -16.40 28.88 13.06
C GLU A 426 -17.43 28.34 12.07
N SER A 427 -17.69 29.06 10.97
CA SER A 427 -18.51 28.53 9.88
C SER A 427 -17.86 27.32 9.21
N LEU A 428 -16.53 27.33 9.02
CA LEU A 428 -15.78 26.20 8.47
C LEU A 428 -15.81 25.00 9.42
N LYS A 429 -15.62 25.18 10.74
CA LYS A 429 -15.77 24.11 11.73
C LYS A 429 -17.18 23.53 11.71
N LYS A 430 -18.21 24.37 11.64
CA LYS A 430 -19.61 23.92 11.51
C LYS A 430 -19.82 23.10 10.24
N LEU A 431 -19.25 23.51 9.12
CA LEU A 431 -19.32 22.76 7.87
C LEU A 431 -18.55 21.44 7.95
N PHE A 432 -17.37 21.43 8.59
CA PHE A 432 -16.59 20.22 8.88
C PHE A 432 -17.43 19.21 9.67
N ILE A 433 -18.06 19.64 10.76
CA ILE A 433 -18.95 18.83 11.60
C ILE A 433 -20.10 18.24 10.77
N GLN A 434 -20.74 19.06 9.93
CA GLN A 434 -21.86 18.61 9.08
C GLN A 434 -21.42 17.60 8.02
N ALA A 435 -20.27 17.81 7.38
CA ALA A 435 -19.72 16.89 6.40
C ALA A 435 -19.33 15.55 7.05
N ASP A 436 -18.71 15.60 8.23
CA ASP A 436 -18.30 14.42 9.01
C ASP A 436 -19.52 13.61 9.48
N LYS A 437 -20.55 14.28 10.03
CA LYS A 437 -21.85 13.65 10.36
C LYS A 437 -22.54 13.04 9.14
N TRP A 438 -22.46 13.71 7.99
CA TRP A 438 -23.00 13.18 6.74
C TRP A 438 -22.32 11.85 6.36
N LEU A 439 -20.99 11.79 6.46
CA LEU A 439 -20.19 10.60 6.13
C LEU A 439 -20.51 9.43 7.05
N ILE A 440 -20.58 9.68 8.36
CA ILE A 440 -20.95 8.66 9.36
C ILE A 440 -22.36 8.10 9.07
N MET A 441 -23.33 8.96 8.75
CA MET A 441 -24.70 8.52 8.44
C MET A 441 -24.84 7.83 7.08
N LYS A 442 -23.81 7.87 6.22
CA LYS A 442 -23.83 7.32 4.85
C LYS A 442 -22.80 6.23 4.59
N GLU A 443 -22.01 5.86 5.59
CA GLU A 443 -20.87 4.93 5.51
C GLU A 443 -21.18 3.63 4.75
N ASN A 444 -22.37 3.06 4.95
CA ASN A 444 -22.81 1.81 4.30
C ASN A 444 -23.90 2.00 3.23
N THR A 445 -24.02 3.19 2.65
CA THR A 445 -25.03 3.46 1.61
C THR A 445 -24.37 3.72 0.27
N LEU A 446 -24.84 3.05 -0.79
CA LEU A 446 -24.44 3.34 -2.16
C LEU A 446 -24.94 4.74 -2.55
N THR A 447 -24.06 5.74 -2.46
CA THR A 447 -24.35 7.11 -2.85
C THR A 447 -23.24 7.66 -3.73
N SER A 448 -23.63 8.24 -4.87
CA SER A 448 -22.68 8.90 -5.78
C SER A 448 -22.01 10.13 -5.18
N ARG A 449 -22.49 10.61 -4.00
CA ARG A 449 -21.96 11.80 -3.32
C ARG A 449 -20.96 11.51 -2.22
N TYR A 450 -20.73 10.24 -1.84
CA TYR A 450 -19.86 9.91 -0.69
C TYR A 450 -18.49 10.57 -0.83
N TYR A 451 -17.89 10.38 -2.00
CA TYR A 451 -16.57 10.91 -2.34
C TYR A 451 -16.52 12.43 -2.46
N GLN A 452 -17.62 13.06 -2.88
CA GLN A 452 -17.72 14.51 -2.95
C GLN A 452 -17.71 15.10 -1.53
N VAL A 453 -18.47 14.52 -0.61
CA VAL A 453 -18.56 14.98 0.79
C VAL A 453 -17.28 14.70 1.56
N GLU A 454 -16.65 13.55 1.32
CA GLU A 454 -15.35 13.21 1.89
C GLU A 454 -14.29 14.23 1.45
N SER A 455 -14.26 14.56 0.16
CA SER A 455 -13.36 15.59 -0.37
C SER A 455 -13.65 16.96 0.25
N LEU A 456 -14.93 17.32 0.46
CA LEU A 456 -15.31 18.56 1.11
C LEU A 456 -14.76 18.63 2.54
N ARG A 457 -15.07 17.62 3.37
CA ARG A 457 -14.62 17.51 4.77
C ARG A 457 -13.10 17.66 4.86
N ASN A 458 -12.40 17.01 3.94
CA ASN A 458 -10.96 16.98 3.95
C ASN A 458 -10.29 18.26 3.42
N ASN A 459 -10.89 18.94 2.43
CA ASN A 459 -10.45 20.27 2.02
C ASN A 459 -10.62 21.29 3.16
N ILE A 460 -11.72 21.21 3.90
CA ILE A 460 -11.97 22.05 5.07
C ILE A 460 -10.95 21.75 6.17
N TYR A 461 -10.69 20.47 6.45
CA TYR A 461 -9.64 20.07 7.40
C TYR A 461 -8.29 20.70 7.04
N HIS A 462 -7.88 20.58 5.77
CA HIS A 462 -6.62 21.13 5.32
C HIS A 462 -6.57 22.66 5.48
N ASP A 463 -7.63 23.36 5.10
CA ASP A 463 -7.72 24.81 5.23
C ASP A 463 -7.65 25.25 6.71
N LEU A 464 -8.42 24.58 7.58
CA LEU A 464 -8.42 24.83 9.03
C LEU A 464 -7.03 24.63 9.64
N VAL A 465 -6.33 23.54 9.32
CA VAL A 465 -5.03 23.23 9.91
C VAL A 465 -3.89 24.03 9.30
N GLN A 466 -3.82 24.13 7.96
CA GLN A 466 -2.65 24.68 7.26
C GLN A 466 -2.73 26.19 7.06
N ASN A 467 -3.94 26.73 6.83
CA ASN A 467 -4.11 28.15 6.55
C ASN A 467 -4.60 28.90 7.78
N SER A 468 -5.54 28.32 8.53
CA SER A 468 -6.14 28.94 9.72
C SER A 468 -5.47 28.54 11.03
N HIS A 469 -4.45 27.67 10.99
CA HIS A 469 -3.65 27.23 12.14
C HIS A 469 -4.46 26.63 13.31
N VAL A 470 -5.63 26.05 13.00
CA VAL A 470 -6.46 25.33 13.98
C VAL A 470 -5.71 24.06 14.42
N PRO A 471 -5.53 23.82 15.73
CA PRO A 471 -4.87 22.61 16.20
C PRO A 471 -5.56 21.34 15.71
N LYS A 472 -4.78 20.35 15.27
CA LYS A 472 -5.32 19.04 14.84
C LYS A 472 -6.17 18.37 15.92
N ARG A 473 -5.83 18.62 17.20
CA ARG A 473 -6.54 18.11 18.38
C ARG A 473 -7.98 18.58 18.42
N GLU A 474 -8.20 19.85 18.15
CA GLU A 474 -9.54 20.44 18.17
C GLU A 474 -10.44 19.77 17.12
N LEU A 475 -9.91 19.52 15.92
CA LEU A 475 -10.66 18.81 14.88
C LEU A 475 -10.91 17.33 15.23
N ALA A 476 -9.99 16.70 15.97
CA ALA A 476 -10.17 15.34 16.47
C ALA A 476 -11.28 15.29 17.54
N GLU A 477 -11.35 16.29 18.42
CA GLU A 477 -12.38 16.42 19.45
C GLU A 477 -13.77 16.62 18.83
N LEU A 478 -13.87 17.46 17.79
CA LEU A 478 -15.10 17.63 17.00
C LEU A 478 -15.55 16.32 16.35
N ASN A 479 -14.62 15.55 15.78
CA ASN A 479 -14.92 14.23 15.21
C ASN A 479 -15.36 13.23 16.29
N ARG A 480 -14.69 13.20 17.45
CA ARG A 480 -15.08 12.34 18.58
C ARG A 480 -16.49 12.68 19.08
N GLN A 481 -16.82 13.96 19.16
CA GLN A 481 -18.16 14.41 19.52
C GLN A 481 -19.20 13.92 18.51
N ASN A 482 -18.93 14.06 17.21
CA ASN A 482 -19.79 13.54 16.15
C ASN A 482 -20.02 12.02 16.23
N LEU A 483 -18.96 11.23 16.47
CA LEU A 483 -19.07 9.78 16.67
C LEU A 483 -19.98 9.46 17.87
N SER A 484 -19.88 10.23 18.95
CA SER A 484 -20.76 10.12 20.14
C SER A 484 -22.20 10.50 19.82
N GLU A 485 -22.44 11.65 19.20
CA GLU A 485 -23.80 12.15 18.91
C GLU A 485 -24.54 11.27 17.91
N THR A 486 -23.80 10.67 16.98
CA THR A 486 -24.37 9.74 16.00
C THR A 486 -24.53 8.32 16.56
N GLY A 487 -24.01 8.03 17.76
CA GLY A 487 -23.98 6.69 18.34
C GLY A 487 -23.27 5.68 17.46
N TYR A 488 -22.17 6.09 16.83
CA TYR A 488 -21.45 5.34 15.80
C TYR A 488 -21.18 3.89 16.21
N PHE A 489 -20.50 3.71 17.35
CA PHE A 489 -20.02 2.42 17.83
C PHE A 489 -21.18 1.49 18.19
N LEU A 490 -22.18 1.99 18.92
CA LEU A 490 -23.36 1.22 19.27
C LEU A 490 -24.17 0.81 18.03
N LYS A 491 -24.35 1.71 17.05
CA LYS A 491 -25.07 1.41 15.81
C LYS A 491 -24.36 0.35 14.97
N HIS A 492 -23.05 0.46 14.79
CA HIS A 492 -22.25 -0.52 14.05
C HIS A 492 -22.31 -1.89 14.71
N TRP A 493 -22.12 -1.94 16.03
CA TRP A 493 -22.27 -3.17 16.80
C TRP A 493 -23.66 -3.79 16.65
N GLN A 494 -24.73 -3.00 16.75
CA GLN A 494 -26.10 -3.49 16.62
C GLN A 494 -26.40 -4.01 15.20
N GLN A 495 -25.94 -3.31 14.16
CA GLN A 495 -26.13 -3.72 12.77
C GLN A 495 -25.43 -5.05 12.50
N GLY A 496 -24.15 -5.15 12.85
CA GLY A 496 -23.40 -6.41 12.68
C GLY A 496 -23.89 -7.54 13.57
N SER A 497 -24.36 -7.23 14.78
CA SER A 497 -24.92 -8.23 15.69
C SER A 497 -26.26 -8.78 15.23
N LYS A 498 -27.10 -7.95 14.58
CA LYS A 498 -28.37 -8.38 13.95
C LYS A 498 -28.13 -9.30 12.75
N ALA A 499 -27.04 -9.09 12.00
CA ALA A 499 -26.66 -9.93 10.86
C ALA A 499 -26.03 -11.28 11.26
N ALA A 500 -25.71 -11.46 12.54
CA ALA A 500 -25.06 -12.65 13.08
C ALA A 500 -26.04 -13.58 13.83
N SER A 501 -25.53 -14.68 14.42
CA SER A 501 -26.34 -15.70 15.11
C SER A 501 -27.29 -15.10 16.16
N TRP A 502 -28.52 -15.62 16.22
CA TRP A 502 -29.56 -15.23 17.18
C TRP A 502 -29.14 -15.49 18.63
N PHE A 503 -28.34 -16.53 18.87
CA PHE A 503 -27.82 -16.86 20.19
C PHE A 503 -26.58 -16.02 20.52
N ARG A 504 -26.63 -15.31 21.66
CA ARG A 504 -25.52 -14.49 22.18
C ARG A 504 -24.79 -15.24 23.27
N THR A 505 -23.46 -15.29 23.19
CA THR A 505 -22.61 -15.85 24.25
C THR A 505 -22.51 -14.87 25.43
N LYS A 506 -22.07 -15.34 26.59
CA LYS A 506 -21.83 -14.47 27.76
C LYS A 506 -20.92 -13.29 27.43
N GLU A 507 -19.87 -13.53 26.65
CA GLU A 507 -18.93 -12.49 26.22
C GLU A 507 -19.61 -11.48 25.28
N THR A 508 -20.51 -11.95 24.40
CA THR A 508 -21.26 -11.06 23.49
C THR A 508 -22.25 -10.18 24.27
N ILE A 509 -22.91 -10.74 25.29
CA ILE A 509 -23.83 -9.99 26.16
C ILE A 509 -23.07 -8.94 26.98
N LYS A 510 -21.90 -9.29 27.54
CA LYS A 510 -21.02 -8.34 28.22
C LYS A 510 -20.63 -7.19 27.29
N LEU A 511 -20.22 -7.51 26.06
CA LEU A 511 -19.86 -6.50 25.08
C LEU A 511 -21.06 -5.62 24.67
N ASP A 512 -22.27 -6.18 24.54
CA ASP A 512 -23.50 -5.40 24.31
C ASP A 512 -23.74 -4.33 25.39
N GLU A 513 -23.51 -4.68 26.67
CA GLU A 513 -23.69 -3.76 27.80
C GLU A 513 -22.66 -2.64 27.76
N VAL A 514 -21.39 -2.95 27.47
CA VAL A 514 -20.33 -1.94 27.38
C VAL A 514 -20.61 -0.95 26.24
N PHE A 515 -21.09 -1.40 25.07
CA PHE A 515 -21.50 -0.49 23.99
C PHE A 515 -22.65 0.44 24.39
N LYS A 516 -23.64 -0.06 25.15
CA LYS A 516 -24.74 0.78 25.66
C LYS A 516 -24.24 1.80 26.67
N GLN A 517 -23.37 1.40 27.60
CA GLN A 517 -22.78 2.30 28.58
C GLN A 517 -21.96 3.40 27.90
N HIS A 518 -21.11 3.01 26.93
CA HIS A 518 -20.30 3.94 26.14
C HIS A 518 -21.15 5.02 25.45
N ASP A 519 -22.27 4.64 24.83
CA ASP A 519 -23.18 5.56 24.13
C ASP A 519 -23.88 6.58 25.06
N THR A 520 -24.00 6.27 26.36
CA THR A 520 -24.62 7.17 27.36
C THR A 520 -23.68 8.25 27.89
N ILE A 521 -22.35 8.09 27.71
CA ILE A 521 -21.35 9.04 28.21
C ILE A 521 -21.33 10.29 27.32
N LYS A 522 -21.82 11.42 27.86
CA LYS A 522 -21.90 12.72 27.17
C LYS A 522 -21.46 13.84 28.12
N PRO A 523 -20.39 14.61 27.81
CA PRO A 523 -19.50 14.47 26.65
C PRO A 523 -18.66 13.18 26.69
N PRO A 524 -18.13 12.72 25.55
CA PRO A 524 -17.26 11.54 25.51
C PRO A 524 -15.98 11.72 26.33
N THR A 525 -15.51 10.64 26.98
CA THR A 525 -14.32 10.66 27.85
C THR A 525 -13.31 9.57 27.48
N ARG A 526 -12.05 9.80 27.87
CA ARG A 526 -10.95 8.84 27.68
C ARG A 526 -11.22 7.53 28.39
N GLU A 527 -11.76 7.58 29.60
CA GLU A 527 -12.08 6.41 30.41
C GLU A 527 -13.16 5.55 29.74
N GLY A 528 -14.19 6.20 29.17
CA GLY A 528 -15.23 5.51 28.40
C GLY A 528 -14.66 4.80 27.18
N ASP A 529 -13.81 5.49 26.40
CA ASP A 529 -13.18 4.93 25.20
C ASP A 529 -12.24 3.75 25.54
N LEU A 530 -11.43 3.88 26.61
CA LEU A 530 -10.55 2.81 27.07
C LEU A 530 -11.34 1.60 27.58
N ALA A 531 -12.46 1.82 28.28
CA ALA A 531 -13.32 0.73 28.74
C ALA A 531 -13.93 -0.05 27.57
N LEU A 532 -14.43 0.64 26.54
CA LEU A 532 -14.93 -0.02 25.33
C LEU A 532 -13.81 -0.76 24.58
N ARG A 533 -12.63 -0.14 24.44
CA ARG A 533 -11.47 -0.75 23.78
C ARG A 533 -11.07 -2.06 24.48
N ASN A 534 -10.96 -2.04 25.81
CA ASN A 534 -10.57 -3.22 26.58
C ASN A 534 -11.62 -4.33 26.44
N ALA A 535 -12.92 -4.00 26.45
CA ALA A 535 -13.99 -4.98 26.24
C ALA A 535 -13.96 -5.61 24.84
N LEU A 536 -13.63 -4.84 23.80
CA LEU A 536 -13.42 -5.35 22.45
C LEU A 536 -12.25 -6.34 22.40
N GLY A 537 -11.12 -6.00 23.03
CA GLY A 537 -9.95 -6.87 23.12
C GLY A 537 -10.23 -8.18 23.87
N GLU A 538 -10.90 -8.11 25.02
CA GLU A 538 -11.33 -9.30 25.77
C GLU A 538 -12.24 -10.21 24.93
N TRP A 539 -13.15 -9.61 24.17
CA TRP A 539 -14.04 -10.37 23.28
C TRP A 539 -13.27 -11.06 22.16
N LEU A 540 -12.30 -10.39 21.53
CA LEU A 540 -11.48 -10.99 20.47
C LEU A 540 -10.66 -12.16 20.99
N GLU A 541 -10.04 -12.03 22.17
CA GLU A 541 -9.30 -13.12 22.79
C GLU A 541 -10.19 -14.32 23.10
N ALA A 542 -11.40 -14.07 23.62
CA ALA A 542 -12.37 -15.13 23.89
C ALA A 542 -12.93 -15.78 22.60
N LYS A 543 -12.77 -15.14 21.44
CA LYS A 543 -13.31 -15.59 20.14
C LYS A 543 -12.26 -15.93 19.10
N LYS A 544 -10.96 -15.87 19.42
CA LYS A 544 -9.84 -16.09 18.48
C LYS A 544 -9.85 -17.46 17.79
N THR A 545 -10.39 -18.48 18.44
CA THR A 545 -10.55 -19.83 17.88
C THR A 545 -11.94 -20.08 17.30
N SER A 546 -12.85 -19.10 17.39
CA SER A 546 -14.24 -19.25 16.97
C SER A 546 -14.46 -18.74 15.54
N GLN A 547 -15.39 -19.35 14.80
CA GLN A 547 -15.82 -18.87 13.49
C GLN A 547 -16.90 -17.78 13.59
N SER A 548 -16.78 -16.87 14.56
CA SER A 548 -17.78 -15.82 14.78
C SER A 548 -17.84 -14.89 13.57
N LYS A 549 -19.02 -14.75 12.96
CA LYS A 549 -19.27 -13.76 11.90
C LYS A 549 -19.08 -12.30 12.34
N ARG A 550 -18.92 -12.06 13.66
CA ARG A 550 -18.69 -10.74 14.24
C ARG A 550 -17.20 -10.40 14.38
N TYR A 551 -16.28 -11.35 14.13
CA TYR A 551 -14.86 -11.18 14.45
C TYR A 551 -14.25 -9.97 13.72
N ASP A 552 -14.39 -9.92 12.40
CA ASP A 552 -13.84 -8.84 11.58
C ASP A 552 -14.41 -7.47 11.96
N LEU A 553 -15.71 -7.40 12.26
CA LEU A 553 -16.35 -6.17 12.75
C LEU A 553 -15.77 -5.70 14.09
N VAL A 554 -15.51 -6.62 15.02
CA VAL A 554 -14.94 -6.27 16.32
C VAL A 554 -13.50 -5.79 16.17
N VAL A 555 -12.72 -6.37 15.26
CA VAL A 555 -11.39 -5.89 14.90
C VAL A 555 -11.48 -4.46 14.33
N GLU A 556 -12.36 -4.22 13.35
CA GLU A 556 -12.57 -2.89 12.74
C GLU A 556 -12.93 -1.83 13.79
N MET A 557 -13.88 -2.14 14.70
CA MET A 557 -14.26 -1.21 15.76
C MET A 557 -13.13 -0.96 16.76
N LEU A 558 -12.33 -1.98 17.07
CA LEU A 558 -11.18 -1.84 17.96
C LEU A 558 -10.13 -0.92 17.35
N GLU A 559 -9.78 -1.12 16.08
CA GLU A 559 -8.82 -0.30 15.35
C GLU A 559 -9.31 1.15 15.21
N HIS A 560 -10.58 1.36 14.86
CA HIS A 560 -11.15 2.69 14.75
C HIS A 560 -11.18 3.40 16.11
N LEU A 561 -11.57 2.70 17.19
CA LEU A 561 -11.56 3.27 18.54
C LEU A 561 -10.14 3.59 19.02
N GLN A 562 -9.15 2.76 18.68
CA GLN A 562 -7.75 3.06 18.99
C GLN A 562 -7.27 4.32 18.25
N ASP A 563 -7.58 4.46 16.95
CA ASP A 563 -7.27 5.67 16.16
C ASP A 563 -7.91 6.93 16.76
N VAL A 564 -9.14 6.80 17.26
CA VAL A 564 -9.85 7.87 17.98
C VAL A 564 -9.12 8.24 19.28
N ILE A 565 -8.70 7.25 20.08
CA ILE A 565 -7.96 7.46 21.32
C ILE A 565 -6.62 8.15 21.05
N ASP A 566 -5.85 7.65 20.08
CA ASP A 566 -4.52 8.15 19.76
C ASP A 566 -4.56 9.63 19.32
N LYS A 567 -5.54 9.98 18.48
CA LYS A 567 -5.73 11.34 17.97
C LYS A 567 -6.26 12.32 19.00
N ASN A 568 -7.04 11.87 19.98
CA ASN A 568 -7.69 12.76 20.95
C ASN A 568 -6.90 12.91 22.25
N TYR A 569 -6.21 11.84 22.70
CA TYR A 569 -5.64 11.78 24.05
C TYR A 569 -4.13 11.63 24.08
N ASP A 570 -3.52 10.98 23.08
CA ASP A 570 -2.12 10.55 23.15
C ASP A 570 -1.18 11.32 22.21
N MET A 571 -1.63 12.41 21.58
CA MET A 571 -0.78 13.25 20.71
C MET A 571 0.49 13.81 21.40
N GLU A 572 0.53 13.91 22.73
CA GLU A 572 1.72 14.35 23.47
C GLU A 572 2.82 13.29 23.61
N SER A 573 2.51 12.00 23.40
CA SER A 573 3.49 10.91 23.54
C SER A 573 4.38 10.74 22.32
N SER A 574 3.93 11.20 21.14
CA SER A 574 4.67 11.09 19.87
C SER A 574 5.88 12.04 19.75
N VAL A 575 5.96 13.07 20.61
CA VAL A 575 7.09 14.01 20.67
C VAL A 575 8.19 13.53 21.64
N LYS A 576 7.89 12.58 22.54
CA LYS A 576 8.81 12.13 23.60
C LYS A 576 9.64 10.89 23.27
N LEU A 577 9.49 10.31 22.07
CA LEU A 577 10.32 9.18 21.60
C LEU A 577 11.52 9.61 20.74
N GLN A 578 11.90 10.89 20.78
CA GLN A 578 13.05 11.45 20.04
C GLN A 578 14.24 11.87 20.92
N ASN A 579 14.31 11.42 22.18
CA ASN A 579 15.50 11.60 23.02
C ASN A 579 16.19 10.26 23.28
#